data_AF-A0A7H0EQ60-F1
#
_entry.id   AF-A0A7H0EQ60-F1
#
_cell.length_a   1.000
_cell.length_b   1.000
_cell.length_c   1.000
_cell.angle_alpha   90.00
_cell.angle_beta   90.00
_cell.angle_gamma   90.00
#
_symmetry.space_group_name_H-M   'P 1'
#
loop_
_entity.id
_entity.type
_entity.pdbx_description
1 polymer ?
#
loop_
_entity_poly.entity_id
_entity_poly.type
_entity_poly.pdbx_seq_one_letter_code
_entity_poly.pdbx_strand_id
1 'polypeptide(L)'
;MKKLVKHTYSSANALVQLDDFEKMLSSNQTLNEQKQVLPFFKTRPDLSLLISHQLPILRFADCYAHEFDIYGDFVADLIVGDSKTNEYLLIEFENGKHDSIFKRKGKKATPDWAPRFESAHSQIMDWIWKLEDMRSSIDFTNTFGARRAKFNGLIITGKGMNLDPQEIDRLDWRTSSTTIGTSKILCLSFDDLLENFKLHISLYK
;
A
#
# COMPACT_ATOMS: atom_id res chain seq x y z
N MET A 1 16.48 8.87 7.89
CA MET A 1 15.44 7.81 7.97
C MET A 1 14.72 7.83 9.30
N LYS A 2 13.40 8.02 9.25
CA LYS A 2 12.52 7.71 10.40
C LYS A 2 12.74 6.23 10.77
N LYS A 3 12.83 5.91 12.07
CA LYS A 3 12.99 4.52 12.50
C LYS A 3 11.68 3.77 12.36
N LEU A 4 11.76 2.52 11.93
CA LEU A 4 10.64 1.59 12.02
C LEU A 4 10.25 1.40 13.49
N VAL A 5 8.96 1.54 13.77
CA VAL A 5 8.39 1.36 15.10
C VAL A 5 7.98 -0.09 15.25
N LYS A 6 8.42 -0.74 16.33
CA LYS A 6 7.96 -2.07 16.70
C LYS A 6 6.53 -2.01 17.23
N HIS A 7 5.69 -2.92 16.77
CA HIS A 7 4.31 -3.01 17.22
C HIS A 7 3.86 -4.46 17.28
N THR A 8 3.19 -4.81 18.37
CA THR A 8 2.58 -6.13 18.54
C THR A 8 1.12 -6.03 18.11
N TYR A 9 0.79 -6.73 17.03
CA TYR A 9 -0.57 -6.75 16.49
C TYR A 9 -1.58 -7.24 17.54
N SER A 10 -2.68 -6.48 17.67
CA SER A 10 -3.84 -6.79 18.50
C SER A 10 -5.07 -6.96 17.61
N SER A 11 -5.61 -8.17 17.54
CA SER A 11 -6.83 -8.46 16.77
C SER A 11 -8.05 -7.69 17.28
N ALA A 12 -8.14 -7.48 18.60
CA ALA A 12 -9.21 -6.69 19.21
C ALA A 12 -9.15 -5.22 18.76
N ASN A 13 -7.95 -4.62 18.71
CA ASN A 13 -7.79 -3.26 18.20
C ASN A 13 -8.03 -3.19 16.70
N ALA A 14 -7.55 -4.18 15.93
CA ALA A 14 -7.74 -4.25 14.49
C ALA A 14 -9.23 -4.29 14.12
N LEU A 15 -10.05 -5.02 14.88
CA LEU A 15 -11.51 -5.05 14.72
C LEU A 15 -12.14 -3.67 14.88
N VAL A 16 -11.79 -2.94 15.95
CA VAL A 16 -12.29 -1.57 16.17
C VAL A 16 -11.86 -0.63 15.04
N GLN A 17 -10.59 -0.73 14.62
CA GLN A 17 -10.05 0.10 13.54
C GLN A 17 -10.70 -0.25 12.18
N LEU A 18 -11.03 -1.51 11.95
CA LEU A 18 -11.76 -1.97 10.76
C LEU A 18 -13.18 -1.41 10.73
N ASP A 19 -13.91 -1.43 11.84
CA ASP A 19 -15.24 -0.84 11.93
C ASP A 19 -15.21 0.67 11.60
N ASP A 20 -14.18 1.37 12.09
CA ASP A 20 -13.98 2.78 11.76
C ASP A 20 -13.61 3.00 10.29
N PHE A 21 -12.84 2.09 9.69
CA PHE A 21 -12.52 2.13 8.27
C PHE A 21 -13.78 1.96 7.42
N GLU A 22 -14.62 0.97 7.75
CA GLU A 22 -15.90 0.74 7.10
C GLU A 22 -16.84 1.95 7.22
N LYS A 23 -16.91 2.58 8.40
CA LYS A 23 -17.66 3.84 8.57
C LYS A 23 -17.11 4.97 7.70
N MET A 24 -15.79 5.11 7.61
CA MET A 24 -15.17 6.12 6.75
C MET A 24 -15.54 5.89 5.28
N LEU A 25 -15.49 4.64 4.80
CA LEU A 25 -15.84 4.32 3.42
C LEU A 25 -17.33 4.49 3.13
N SER A 26 -18.21 4.05 4.02
CA SER A 26 -19.66 4.20 3.85
C SER A 26 -20.12 5.66 3.93
N SER A 27 -19.46 6.49 4.74
CA SER A 27 -19.83 7.91 4.92
C SER A 27 -19.34 8.83 3.80
N ASN A 28 -18.45 8.36 2.92
CA ASN A 28 -17.78 9.20 1.93
C ASN A 28 -17.89 8.61 0.52
N GLN A 29 -18.43 9.39 -0.41
CA GLN A 29 -18.49 8.96 -1.81
C GLN A 29 -17.09 8.88 -2.43
N THR A 30 -16.22 9.84 -2.09
CA THR A 30 -14.80 9.85 -2.48
C THR A 30 -13.95 10.13 -1.26
N LEU A 31 -12.69 9.71 -1.27
CA LEU A 31 -11.75 9.96 -0.18
C LEU A 31 -10.69 10.96 -0.60
N ASN A 32 -10.41 11.94 0.26
CA ASN A 32 -9.24 12.79 0.13
C ASN A 32 -8.05 12.17 0.87
N GLU A 33 -6.94 12.00 0.17
CA GLU A 33 -5.72 11.38 0.70
C GLU A 33 -5.20 12.11 1.95
N GLN A 34 -4.86 13.39 1.82
CA GLN A 34 -4.23 14.19 2.88
C GLN A 34 -5.16 14.50 4.06
N LYS A 35 -6.46 14.66 3.81
CA LYS A 35 -7.44 15.04 4.85
C LYS A 35 -8.10 13.85 5.53
N GLN A 36 -8.10 12.68 4.90
CA GLN A 36 -8.85 11.52 5.40
C GLN A 36 -7.96 10.29 5.48
N VAL A 37 -7.36 9.85 4.37
CA VAL A 37 -6.64 8.57 4.30
C VAL A 37 -5.39 8.57 5.17
N LEU A 38 -4.47 9.52 4.97
CA LEU A 38 -3.22 9.57 5.73
C LEU A 38 -3.46 9.80 7.22
N PRO A 39 -4.29 10.78 7.65
CA PRO A 39 -4.60 10.95 9.08
C PRO A 39 -5.29 9.72 9.69
N PHE A 40 -6.10 9.00 8.91
CA PHE A 40 -6.75 7.78 9.37
C PHE A 40 -5.72 6.70 9.70
N PHE A 41 -4.87 6.30 8.75
CA PHE A 41 -3.90 5.23 9.02
C PHE A 41 -2.84 5.63 10.06
N LYS A 42 -2.46 6.91 10.14
CA LYS A 42 -1.43 7.41 11.07
C LYS A 42 -1.69 7.10 12.55
N THR A 43 -2.96 6.90 12.94
CA THR A 43 -3.33 6.58 14.33
C THR A 43 -3.84 5.15 14.51
N ARG A 44 -3.64 4.26 13.53
CA ARG A 44 -4.28 2.94 13.45
C ARG A 44 -3.25 1.84 13.12
N PRO A 45 -2.31 1.59 14.05
CA PRO A 45 -1.15 0.74 13.80
C PRO A 45 -1.51 -0.72 13.50
N ASP A 46 -2.53 -1.28 14.16
CA ASP A 46 -2.95 -2.66 13.95
C ASP A 46 -3.53 -2.87 12.54
N LEU A 47 -4.36 -1.92 12.08
CA LEU A 47 -4.91 -1.94 10.73
C LEU A 47 -3.82 -1.65 9.68
N SER A 48 -2.86 -0.78 9.99
CA SER A 48 -1.69 -0.58 9.12
C SER A 48 -0.88 -1.86 8.96
N LEU A 49 -0.54 -2.56 10.03
CA LEU A 49 0.13 -3.87 9.94
C LEU A 49 -0.70 -4.87 9.14
N LEU A 50 -2.04 -4.85 9.29
CA LEU A 50 -2.93 -5.76 8.58
C LEU A 50 -2.86 -5.61 7.05
N ILE A 51 -2.40 -4.46 6.53
CA ILE A 51 -2.13 -4.27 5.09
C ILE A 51 -1.09 -5.26 4.58
N SER A 52 -0.19 -5.77 5.43
CA SER A 52 0.83 -6.74 4.98
C SER A 52 0.22 -8.03 4.41
N HIS A 53 -0.99 -8.40 4.82
CA HIS A 53 -1.66 -9.62 4.35
C HIS A 53 -2.05 -9.59 2.87
N GLN A 54 -1.99 -8.43 2.21
CA GLN A 54 -2.11 -8.34 0.76
C GLN A 54 -0.95 -9.04 0.03
N LEU A 55 0.14 -9.27 0.74
CA LEU A 55 1.31 -9.98 0.24
C LEU A 55 1.52 -11.28 1.04
N PRO A 56 1.24 -12.47 0.47
CA PRO A 56 1.28 -13.74 1.22
C PRO A 56 2.62 -14.11 1.88
N ILE A 57 3.73 -13.49 1.45
CA ILE A 57 5.05 -13.66 2.06
C ILE A 57 5.21 -12.89 3.38
N LEU A 58 4.45 -11.80 3.59
CA LEU A 58 4.53 -10.90 4.74
C LEU A 58 3.41 -11.23 5.75
N ARG A 59 3.50 -12.41 6.38
CA ARG A 59 2.43 -12.95 7.23
C ARG A 59 2.38 -12.39 8.64
N PHE A 60 3.50 -11.90 9.17
CA PHE A 60 3.64 -11.52 10.58
C PHE A 60 4.36 -10.17 10.69
N ALA A 61 3.80 -9.14 10.07
CA ALA A 61 4.35 -7.79 10.20
C ALA A 61 4.43 -7.41 11.69
N ASP A 62 5.59 -6.90 12.10
CA ASP A 62 5.90 -6.55 13.49
C ASP A 62 6.48 -5.14 13.63
N CYS A 63 6.56 -4.43 12.50
CA CYS A 63 7.03 -3.06 12.47
C CYS A 63 6.37 -2.25 11.35
N TYR A 64 6.30 -0.93 11.57
CA TYR A 64 5.77 0.01 10.59
C TYR A 64 6.36 1.41 10.77
N ALA A 65 6.18 2.28 9.78
CA ALA A 65 6.35 3.72 9.94
C ALA A 65 5.45 4.48 8.95
N HIS A 66 4.82 5.56 9.42
CA HIS A 66 4.11 6.50 8.56
C HIS A 66 5.01 7.62 8.09
N GLU A 67 4.80 8.08 6.86
CA GLU A 67 5.61 9.11 6.20
C GLU A 67 7.10 8.76 6.38
N PHE A 68 7.46 7.57 5.92
CA PHE A 68 8.79 7.01 6.05
C PHE A 68 9.74 7.72 5.08
N ASP A 69 10.54 8.62 5.64
CA ASP A 69 11.67 9.27 4.98
C ASP A 69 12.64 8.22 4.42
N ILE A 70 12.88 8.23 3.11
CA ILE A 70 13.84 7.39 2.39
C ILE A 70 15.03 8.30 2.02
N TYR A 71 15.98 8.38 2.95
CA TYR A 71 17.26 9.07 2.77
C TYR A 71 17.16 10.55 2.36
N GLY A 72 16.09 11.25 2.74
CA GLY A 72 15.87 12.67 2.43
C GLY A 72 15.40 12.96 1.00
N ASP A 73 15.36 11.95 0.13
CA ASP A 73 14.99 12.12 -1.28
C ASP A 73 13.49 11.85 -1.50
N PHE A 74 12.94 10.87 -0.78
CA PHE A 74 11.55 10.44 -0.93
C PHE A 74 10.89 10.18 0.41
N VAL A 75 9.56 10.14 0.43
CA VAL A 75 8.76 9.79 1.60
C VAL A 75 7.69 8.79 1.17
N ALA A 76 7.72 7.58 1.72
CA ALA A 76 6.63 6.63 1.54
C ALA A 76 5.52 6.90 2.57
N ASP A 77 4.26 6.88 2.16
CA ASP A 77 3.15 7.16 3.08
C ASP A 77 3.11 6.19 4.26
N LEU A 78 3.35 4.91 3.98
CA LEU A 78 3.45 3.87 4.97
C LEU A 78 4.46 2.81 4.51
N ILE A 79 5.23 2.30 5.47
CA ILE A 79 5.95 1.04 5.33
C ILE A 79 5.49 0.10 6.45
N VAL A 80 5.32 -1.17 6.12
CA VAL A 80 5.14 -2.25 7.10
C VAL A 80 6.13 -3.36 6.82
N GLY A 81 6.53 -4.12 7.84
CA GLY A 81 7.53 -5.15 7.66
C GLY A 81 7.51 -6.23 8.71
N ASP A 82 8.04 -7.38 8.31
CA ASP A 82 8.41 -8.48 9.20
C ASP A 82 9.93 -8.45 9.36
N SER A 83 10.38 -7.99 10.52
CA SER A 83 11.80 -7.86 10.81
C SER A 83 12.54 -9.18 10.97
N LYS A 84 11.83 -10.31 11.13
CA LYS A 84 12.47 -11.63 11.25
C LYS A 84 12.85 -12.15 9.87
N THR A 85 11.97 -11.95 8.89
CA THR A 85 12.19 -12.37 7.50
C THR A 85 12.85 -11.27 6.65
N ASN A 86 12.90 -10.04 7.16
CA ASN A 86 13.40 -8.84 6.47
C ASN A 86 12.63 -8.57 5.17
N GLU A 87 11.32 -8.82 5.19
CA GLU A 87 10.39 -8.55 4.09
C GLU A 87 9.56 -7.31 4.45
N TYR A 88 9.51 -6.35 3.54
CA TYR A 88 8.86 -5.06 3.75
C TYR A 88 7.91 -4.74 2.60
N LEU A 89 6.82 -4.05 2.91
CA LEU A 89 5.84 -3.55 1.96
C LEU A 89 5.79 -2.02 2.08
N LEU A 90 6.09 -1.33 0.98
CA LEU A 90 5.93 0.11 0.82
C LEU A 90 4.53 0.37 0.27
N ILE A 91 3.83 1.32 0.87
CA ILE A 91 2.45 1.65 0.54
C ILE A 91 2.39 3.11 0.11
N GLU A 92 1.80 3.33 -1.06
CA GLU A 92 1.40 4.63 -1.57
C GLU A 92 -0.12 4.72 -1.50
N PHE A 93 -0.63 5.70 -0.73
CA PHE A 93 -2.04 6.00 -0.69
C PHE A 93 -2.37 7.10 -1.68
N GLU A 94 -3.48 6.92 -2.38
CA GLU A 94 -4.01 7.90 -3.30
C GLU A 94 -5.45 8.23 -2.92
N ASN A 95 -6.03 9.25 -3.56
CA ASN A 95 -7.43 9.59 -3.31
C ASN A 95 -8.42 8.49 -3.79
N GLY A 96 -9.60 8.47 -3.18
CA GLY A 96 -10.66 7.50 -3.48
C GLY A 96 -11.63 8.00 -4.56
N LYS A 97 -11.14 8.42 -5.72
CA LYS A 97 -12.02 8.82 -6.85
C LYS A 97 -12.39 7.60 -7.71
N HIS A 98 -13.51 7.67 -8.43
CA HIS A 98 -13.92 6.60 -9.35
C HIS A 98 -13.00 6.48 -10.57
N ASP A 99 -12.36 7.57 -11.00
CA ASP A 99 -11.45 7.63 -12.16
C ASP A 99 -9.96 7.45 -11.79
N SER A 100 -9.69 6.71 -10.70
CA SER A 100 -8.35 6.65 -10.11
C SER A 100 -7.37 5.76 -10.85
N ILE A 101 -7.87 4.71 -11.52
CA ILE A 101 -7.05 3.79 -12.32
C ILE A 101 -7.13 4.12 -13.81
N PHE A 102 -8.34 4.39 -14.30
CA PHE A 102 -8.61 4.67 -15.70
C PHE A 102 -9.29 6.02 -15.85
N LYS A 103 -8.94 6.72 -16.94
CA LYS A 103 -9.54 8.00 -17.30
C LYS A 103 -9.90 8.01 -18.78
N ARG A 104 -11.17 8.28 -19.08
CA ARG A 104 -11.60 8.48 -20.45
C ARG A 104 -11.07 9.80 -20.98
N LYS A 105 -10.40 9.76 -22.14
CA LYS A 105 -9.90 10.93 -22.85
C LYS A 105 -10.45 10.96 -24.28
N GLY A 106 -11.27 11.96 -24.57
CA GLY A 106 -11.87 12.13 -25.90
C GLY A 106 -12.82 10.98 -26.27
N LYS A 107 -12.75 10.54 -27.54
CA LYS A 107 -13.65 9.54 -28.13
C LYS A 107 -13.05 8.13 -28.20
N LYS A 108 -11.93 7.86 -27.53
CA LYS A 108 -11.31 6.53 -27.54
C LYS A 108 -12.25 5.51 -26.88
N ALA A 109 -12.36 4.33 -27.48
CA ALA A 109 -13.13 3.21 -26.92
C ALA A 109 -12.50 2.70 -25.61
N THR A 110 -11.17 2.64 -25.56
CA THR A 110 -10.42 2.18 -24.39
C THR A 110 -9.93 3.38 -23.59
N PRO A 111 -10.16 3.43 -22.27
CA PRO A 111 -9.68 4.52 -21.44
C PRO A 111 -8.17 4.45 -21.23
N ASP A 112 -7.54 5.62 -21.09
CA ASP A 112 -6.13 5.73 -20.77
C ASP A 112 -5.91 5.40 -19.28
N TRP A 113 -4.70 4.97 -18.90
CA TRP A 113 -4.33 4.92 -17.49
C TRP A 113 -4.41 6.32 -16.88
N ALA A 114 -4.99 6.42 -15.69
CA ALA A 114 -5.08 7.69 -15.00
C ALA A 114 -3.65 8.18 -14.67
N PRO A 115 -3.34 9.48 -14.91
CA PRO A 115 -2.02 10.02 -14.61
C PRO A 115 -1.57 9.76 -13.16
N ARG A 116 -2.53 9.75 -12.23
CA ARG A 116 -2.29 9.50 -10.82
C ARG A 116 -1.84 8.07 -10.53
N PHE A 117 -2.47 7.08 -11.16
CA PHE A 117 -2.03 5.69 -11.08
C PHE A 117 -0.59 5.53 -11.59
N GLU A 118 -0.27 6.14 -12.73
CA GLU A 118 1.10 6.11 -13.27
C GLU A 118 2.10 6.85 -12.36
N SER A 119 1.71 7.98 -11.77
CA SER A 119 2.53 8.71 -10.78
C SER A 119 2.82 7.87 -9.53
N ALA A 120 1.81 7.24 -8.93
CA ALA A 120 1.99 6.35 -7.78
C ALA A 120 2.94 5.18 -8.12
N HIS A 121 2.79 4.61 -9.32
CA HIS A 121 3.68 3.55 -9.80
C HIS A 121 5.13 4.01 -9.97
N SER A 122 5.34 5.25 -10.44
CA SER A 122 6.65 5.89 -10.54
C SER A 122 7.26 6.15 -9.16
N GLN A 123 6.48 6.62 -8.20
CA GLN A 123 6.96 6.87 -6.84
C GLN A 123 7.49 5.59 -6.19
N ILE A 124 6.73 4.49 -6.24
CA ILE A 124 7.19 3.20 -5.73
C ILE A 124 8.47 2.74 -6.43
N MET A 125 8.59 2.97 -7.74
CA MET A 125 9.81 2.65 -8.48
C MET A 125 11.02 3.42 -7.97
N ASP A 126 10.88 4.73 -7.76
CA ASP A 126 11.93 5.60 -7.26
C ASP A 126 12.34 5.23 -5.83
N TRP A 127 11.36 4.90 -4.97
CA TRP A 127 11.62 4.44 -3.61
C TRP A 127 12.43 3.15 -3.59
N ILE A 128 12.03 2.16 -4.38
CA ILE A 128 12.75 0.88 -4.48
C ILE A 128 14.15 1.11 -5.03
N TRP A 129 14.31 1.89 -6.10
CA TRP A 129 15.63 2.24 -6.65
C TRP A 129 16.55 2.85 -5.57
N LYS A 130 16.05 3.80 -4.79
CA LYS A 130 16.85 4.42 -3.73
C LYS A 130 17.22 3.44 -2.62
N LEU A 131 16.31 2.55 -2.24
CA LEU A 131 16.60 1.49 -1.27
C LEU A 131 17.65 0.50 -1.78
N GLU A 132 17.61 0.15 -3.07
CA GLU A 132 18.64 -0.67 -3.73
C GLU A 132 20.02 -0.01 -3.68
N ASP A 133 20.11 1.28 -4.02
CA ASP A 133 21.36 2.06 -3.98
C ASP A 133 21.99 2.07 -2.59
N MET A 134 21.15 2.16 -1.55
CA MET A 134 21.60 2.26 -0.16
C MET A 134 21.89 0.92 0.51
N ARG A 135 21.70 -0.23 -0.14
CA ARG A 135 21.87 -1.59 0.46
C ARG A 135 23.21 -1.85 1.11
N SER A 136 24.28 -1.23 0.60
CA SER A 136 25.64 -1.42 1.11
C SER A 136 25.91 -0.64 2.39
N SER A 137 25.07 0.35 2.70
CA SER A 137 25.23 1.23 3.86
C SER A 137 24.96 0.52 5.19
N ILE A 138 25.60 1.04 6.24
CA ILE A 138 25.35 0.61 7.62
C ILE A 138 23.94 0.99 8.05
N ASP A 139 23.46 2.19 7.69
CA ASP A 139 22.12 2.66 8.07
C ASP A 139 21.00 1.80 7.49
N PHE A 140 21.17 1.32 6.26
CA PHE A 140 20.24 0.36 5.66
C PHE A 140 20.16 -0.93 6.49
N THR A 141 21.31 -1.51 6.82
CA THR A 141 21.36 -2.76 7.60
C THR A 141 20.82 -2.55 9.02
N ASN A 142 21.12 -1.41 9.64
CA ASN A 142 20.61 -1.06 10.97
C ASN A 142 19.09 -0.90 10.99
N THR A 143 18.48 -0.45 9.89
CA THR A 143 17.04 -0.24 9.83
C THR A 143 16.30 -1.50 9.42
N PHE A 144 16.79 -2.22 8.40
CA PHE A 144 16.08 -3.33 7.80
C PHE A 144 16.59 -4.71 8.22
N GLY A 145 17.58 -4.77 9.12
CA GLY A 145 18.14 -5.99 9.69
C GLY A 145 19.12 -6.74 8.80
N ALA A 146 18.98 -6.63 7.47
CA ALA A 146 19.85 -7.32 6.52
C ALA A 146 20.06 -6.53 5.23
N ARG A 147 21.27 -6.60 4.66
CA ARG A 147 21.59 -6.03 3.32
C ARG A 147 20.70 -6.58 2.20
N ARG A 148 20.15 -7.79 2.39
CA ARG A 148 19.25 -8.48 1.45
C ARG A 148 17.77 -8.37 1.83
N ALA A 149 17.40 -7.39 2.67
CA ALA A 149 15.99 -7.07 2.93
C ALA A 149 15.23 -6.87 1.62
N LYS A 150 14.02 -7.40 1.51
CA LYS A 150 13.23 -7.32 0.28
C LYS A 150 12.08 -6.34 0.43
N PHE A 151 11.73 -5.69 -0.67
CA PHE A 151 10.70 -4.66 -0.71
C PHE A 151 9.71 -4.98 -1.81
N ASN A 152 8.44 -4.82 -1.52
CA ASN A 152 7.37 -4.82 -2.52
C ASN A 152 6.59 -3.51 -2.39
N GLY A 153 5.86 -3.15 -3.43
CA GLY A 153 4.99 -1.97 -3.45
C GLY A 153 3.51 -2.35 -3.43
N LEU A 154 2.70 -1.49 -2.83
CA LEU A 154 1.25 -1.54 -2.89
C LEU A 154 0.70 -0.13 -3.09
N ILE A 155 -0.08 0.04 -4.15
CA ILE A 155 -0.87 1.25 -4.39
C ILE A 155 -2.28 1.00 -3.84
N ILE A 156 -2.78 1.90 -3.01
CA ILE A 156 -4.17 1.87 -2.54
C ILE A 156 -4.88 3.11 -3.08
N THR A 157 -5.79 2.92 -4.02
CA THR A 157 -6.42 4.03 -4.75
C THR A 157 -7.82 3.73 -5.23
N GLY A 158 -8.65 4.76 -5.30
CA GLY A 158 -9.99 4.63 -5.85
C GLY A 158 -10.99 3.97 -4.92
N LYS A 159 -12.26 4.31 -5.14
CA LYS A 159 -13.40 3.85 -4.36
C LYS A 159 -14.64 3.81 -5.24
N GLY A 160 -15.42 2.74 -5.16
CA GLY A 160 -16.64 2.54 -5.94
C GLY A 160 -16.40 2.72 -7.44
N MET A 161 -15.27 2.21 -7.94
CA MET A 161 -14.82 2.49 -9.31
C MET A 161 -15.71 1.82 -10.37
N ASN A 162 -16.37 0.71 -10.05
CA ASN A 162 -17.24 -0.05 -10.96
C ASN A 162 -16.57 -0.28 -12.32
N LEU A 163 -15.34 -0.81 -12.30
CA LEU A 163 -14.55 -1.07 -13.49
C LEU A 163 -15.29 -2.04 -14.43
N ASP A 164 -15.26 -1.75 -15.72
CA ASP A 164 -15.78 -2.66 -16.74
C ASP A 164 -14.92 -3.94 -16.80
N PRO A 165 -15.43 -5.09 -17.27
CA PRO A 165 -14.65 -6.33 -17.33
C PRO A 165 -13.31 -6.21 -18.08
N GLN A 166 -13.26 -5.37 -19.12
CA GLN A 166 -12.01 -5.07 -19.83
C GLN A 166 -11.02 -4.27 -18.98
N GLU A 167 -11.51 -3.36 -18.14
CA GLU A 167 -10.67 -2.56 -17.25
C GLU A 167 -10.09 -3.42 -16.12
N ILE A 168 -10.88 -4.35 -15.58
CA ILE A 168 -10.44 -5.35 -14.60
C ILE A 168 -9.30 -6.20 -15.19
N ASP A 169 -9.52 -6.80 -16.37
CA ASP A 169 -8.51 -7.61 -17.06
C ASP A 169 -7.21 -6.82 -17.33
N ARG A 170 -7.33 -5.55 -17.72
CA ARG A 170 -6.16 -4.68 -17.93
C ARG A 170 -5.40 -4.39 -16.65
N LEU A 171 -6.10 -4.12 -15.54
CA LEU A 171 -5.48 -3.87 -14.24
C LEU A 171 -4.78 -5.12 -13.72
N ASP A 172 -5.42 -6.28 -13.83
CA ASP A 172 -4.85 -7.58 -13.46
C ASP A 172 -3.61 -7.88 -14.29
N TRP A 173 -3.67 -7.70 -15.60
CA TRP A 173 -2.50 -7.87 -16.48
C TRP A 173 -1.36 -6.91 -16.10
N ARG A 174 -1.67 -5.62 -15.87
CA ARG A 174 -0.67 -4.61 -15.50
C ARG A 174 0.04 -4.97 -14.19
N THR A 175 -0.72 -5.34 -13.15
CA THR A 175 -0.19 -5.65 -11.82
C THR A 175 0.54 -6.99 -11.77
N SER A 176 0.08 -8.01 -12.51
CA SER A 176 0.72 -9.33 -12.57
C SER A 176 1.96 -9.38 -13.48
N SER A 177 2.01 -8.54 -14.52
CA SER A 177 3.07 -8.55 -15.52
C SER A 177 4.17 -7.51 -15.27
N THR A 178 4.01 -6.62 -14.29
CA THR A 178 5.00 -5.57 -13.99
C THR A 178 5.74 -5.88 -12.69
N THR A 179 7.08 -5.93 -12.76
CA THR A 179 7.97 -6.08 -11.60
C THR A 179 9.13 -5.11 -11.70
N ILE A 180 9.72 -4.78 -10.55
CA ILE A 180 10.98 -4.01 -10.46
C ILE A 180 12.04 -4.95 -9.91
N GLY A 181 12.83 -5.54 -10.81
CA GLY A 181 13.71 -6.65 -10.45
C GLY A 181 12.91 -7.85 -9.95
N THR A 182 12.90 -8.08 -8.64
CA THR A 182 12.08 -9.14 -8.01
C THR A 182 10.89 -8.60 -7.21
N SER A 183 10.79 -7.27 -7.10
CA SER A 183 9.76 -6.59 -6.33
C SER A 183 8.46 -6.54 -7.12
N LYS A 184 7.36 -6.93 -6.49
CA LYS A 184 6.01 -6.79 -7.04
C LYS A 184 5.44 -5.42 -6.72
N ILE A 185 4.58 -4.90 -7.60
CA ILE A 185 3.75 -3.74 -7.33
C ILE A 185 2.29 -4.16 -7.45
N LEU A 186 1.61 -4.20 -6.32
CA LEU A 186 0.19 -4.50 -6.23
C LEU A 186 -0.62 -3.22 -6.31
N CYS A 187 -1.89 -3.33 -6.71
CA CYS A 187 -2.83 -2.22 -6.67
C CYS A 187 -4.18 -2.73 -6.15
N LEU A 188 -4.77 -2.02 -5.19
CA LEU A 188 -6.08 -2.32 -4.63
C LEU A 188 -6.90 -1.04 -4.50
N SER A 189 -8.22 -1.18 -4.60
CA SER A 189 -9.13 -0.12 -4.17
C SER A 189 -9.28 -0.09 -2.64
N PHE A 190 -9.81 1.01 -2.12
CA PHE A 190 -10.18 1.05 -0.71
C PHE A 190 -11.28 0.04 -0.37
N ASP A 191 -12.15 -0.29 -1.33
CA ASP A 191 -13.18 -1.31 -1.16
C ASP A 191 -12.56 -2.72 -1.10
N ASP A 192 -11.65 -3.06 -2.01
CA ASP A 192 -10.91 -4.34 -1.99
C ASP A 192 -10.13 -4.52 -0.69
N LEU A 193 -9.51 -3.44 -0.21
CA LEU A 193 -8.78 -3.46 1.06
C LEU A 193 -9.71 -3.76 2.24
N LEU A 194 -10.91 -3.17 2.27
CA LEU A 194 -11.91 -3.44 3.31
C LEU A 194 -12.35 -4.91 3.28
N GLU A 195 -12.65 -5.44 2.10
CA GLU A 195 -13.06 -6.84 1.92
C GLU A 195 -11.96 -7.80 2.37
N ASN A 196 -10.71 -7.53 1.99
CA ASN A 196 -9.57 -8.36 2.37
C ASN A 196 -9.30 -8.32 3.88
N PHE A 197 -9.49 -7.17 4.53
CA PHE A 197 -9.41 -7.07 5.99
C PHE A 197 -10.50 -7.90 6.68
N LYS A 198 -11.75 -7.78 6.22
CA LYS A 198 -12.88 -8.56 6.74
C LYS A 198 -12.63 -10.06 6.60
N LEU A 199 -12.18 -10.49 5.42
CA LEU A 199 -11.85 -11.89 5.16
C LEU A 199 -10.75 -12.37 6.09
N HIS A 200 -9.64 -11.64 6.19
CA HIS A 200 -8.53 -12.01 7.07
C HIS A 200 -9.01 -12.18 8.51
N ILE A 201 -9.67 -11.17 9.07
CA ILE A 201 -10.15 -11.22 10.44
C ILE A 201 -11.14 -12.38 10.64
N SER A 202 -12.00 -12.68 9.66
CA SER A 202 -12.94 -13.81 9.78
C SER A 202 -12.25 -15.17 9.85
N LEU A 203 -11.11 -15.34 9.18
CA LEU A 203 -10.35 -16.60 9.14
C LEU A 203 -9.51 -16.84 10.39
N TYR A 204 -9.15 -15.78 11.12
CA TYR A 204 -8.23 -15.83 12.27
C TYR A 204 -8.88 -15.35 13.57
N LYS A 205 -10.22 -15.44 13.67
CA LYS A 205 -10.98 -15.28 14.92
C LYS A 205 -10.90 -16.52 15.80
#